data_AF-A0A957HYF8-F1
#
_entry.id   AF-A0A957HYF8-F1
#
_cell.length_a   1.000
_cell.length_b   1.000
_cell.length_c   1.000
_cell.angle_alpha   90.00
_cell.angle_beta   90.00
_cell.angle_gamma   90.00
#
_symmetry.space_group_name_H-M   'P 1'
#
loop_
_entity.id
_entity.type
_entity.pdbx_description
1 polymer ?
#
loop_
_entity_poly.entity_id
_entity_poly.type
_entity_poly.pdbx_seq_one_letter_code
_entity_poly.pdbx_strand_id
1 'polypeptide(L)'
;MNRTVYKLQAPAAENRAAPPAAKKRQFWFGVGVSLISLGAVTMIMNPDQILPPLRAAELKHLIMGGLFIFMYIFLRAVRWRYLLNNSPSFSTVFHAQNIGYMLTQLLPFRLGDVARAALVGQSTALSVSQGFSTMVVERFLDMLLMVLLLPLVVMEGTAVPEWLQNTARVSGDLAGLGMLVLIIFAGRRLWASQFAARILRFLPIQNTSAWVNWVFSRRALLPVGWGPT
;
A
#
# COMPACT_ATOMS: atom_id res chain seq x y z
N MET A 1 6.04 20.39 -58.44
CA MET A 1 6.49 19.00 -58.58
C MET A 1 7.89 18.86 -57.98
N ASN A 2 8.01 18.49 -56.70
CA ASN A 2 9.09 17.61 -56.20
C ASN A 2 8.84 17.28 -54.72
N ARG A 3 8.38 16.04 -54.47
CA ARG A 3 8.23 15.40 -53.16
C ARG A 3 9.34 14.36 -53.03
N THR A 4 10.50 14.79 -52.55
CA THR A 4 11.67 13.93 -52.25
C THR A 4 12.66 14.89 -51.62
N VAL A 5 13.03 14.86 -50.33
CA VAL A 5 13.63 13.75 -49.59
C VAL A 5 13.53 14.12 -48.10
N TYR A 6 12.51 13.64 -47.38
CA TYR A 6 12.61 13.42 -45.93
C TYR A 6 12.87 11.93 -45.75
N LYS A 7 14.16 11.56 -45.82
CA LYS A 7 14.60 10.23 -45.41
C LYS A 7 14.24 10.07 -43.93
N LEU A 8 13.24 9.23 -43.70
CA LEU A 8 12.94 8.56 -42.45
C LEU A 8 14.23 7.94 -41.90
N GLN A 9 14.93 8.65 -41.02
CA GLN A 9 15.74 8.00 -40.00
C GLN A 9 14.75 7.48 -38.95
N ALA A 10 14.28 6.25 -39.17
CA ALA A 10 13.69 5.47 -38.10
C ALA A 10 14.76 5.35 -37.00
N PRO A 11 14.49 5.79 -35.76
CA PRO A 11 15.39 5.45 -34.66
C PRO A 11 15.45 3.93 -34.58
N ALA A 12 16.68 3.40 -34.56
CA ALA A 12 16.95 1.99 -34.40
C ALA A 12 16.04 1.39 -33.33
N ALA A 13 15.47 0.22 -33.60
CA ALA A 13 14.61 -0.52 -32.69
C ALA A 13 15.38 -0.80 -31.39
N GLU A 14 15.32 0.16 -30.47
CA GLU A 14 15.84 0.06 -29.13
C GLU A 14 15.08 -1.09 -28.48
N ASN A 15 15.85 -2.09 -28.05
CA ASN A 15 15.39 -3.32 -27.42
C ASN A 15 14.51 -2.95 -26.20
N ARG A 16 13.20 -2.83 -26.42
CA ARG A 16 12.21 -2.55 -25.37
C ARG A 16 12.16 -3.77 -24.47
N ALA A 17 13.00 -3.79 -23.44
CA ALA A 17 12.99 -4.83 -22.44
C ALA A 17 11.56 -4.94 -21.88
N ALA A 18 10.93 -6.09 -22.15
CA ALA A 18 9.65 -6.45 -21.54
C ALA A 18 9.80 -6.34 -20.02
N PRO A 19 8.77 -5.88 -19.29
CA PRO A 19 8.81 -5.91 -17.83
C PRO A 19 9.14 -7.34 -17.39
N PRO A 20 10.01 -7.52 -16.38
CA PRO A 20 10.44 -8.85 -15.97
C PRO A 20 9.19 -9.66 -15.62
N ALA A 21 8.93 -10.71 -16.41
CA ALA A 21 7.82 -11.61 -16.16
C ALA A 21 7.96 -12.11 -14.72
N ALA A 22 6.95 -11.85 -13.88
CA ALA A 22 6.89 -12.40 -12.54
C ALA A 22 7.23 -13.89 -12.64
N LYS A 23 8.28 -14.33 -11.93
CA LYS A 23 8.86 -15.65 -12.16
C LYS A 23 7.75 -16.69 -12.00
N LYS A 24 7.43 -17.41 -13.10
CA LYS A 24 6.36 -18.42 -13.21
C LYS A 24 6.24 -19.31 -11.97
N ARG A 25 7.37 -19.66 -11.35
CA ARG A 25 7.46 -20.44 -10.10
C ARG A 25 6.76 -19.81 -8.88
N GLN A 26 6.81 -18.50 -8.69
CA GLN A 26 6.14 -17.80 -7.58
C GLN A 26 4.62 -17.82 -7.73
N PHE A 27 4.13 -17.66 -8.97
CA PHE A 27 2.71 -17.78 -9.27
C PHE A 27 2.19 -19.19 -8.97
N TRP A 28 2.87 -20.24 -9.46
CA TRP A 28 2.48 -21.62 -9.19
C TRP A 28 2.60 -22.01 -7.71
N PHE A 29 3.60 -21.48 -7.01
CA PHE A 29 3.71 -21.64 -5.56
C PHE A 29 2.52 -21.02 -4.83
N GLY A 30 2.14 -19.79 -5.19
CA GLY A 30 0.95 -19.13 -4.65
C GLY A 30 -0.33 -19.94 -4.91
N VAL A 31 -0.52 -20.43 -6.14
CA VAL A 31 -1.66 -21.29 -6.49
C VAL A 31 -1.68 -22.57 -5.65
N GLY A 32 -0.53 -23.23 -5.47
CA GLY A 32 -0.43 -24.43 -4.62
C GLY A 32 -0.79 -24.14 -3.17
N VAL A 33 -0.25 -23.07 -2.59
CA VAL A 33 -0.58 -22.64 -1.22
C VAL A 33 -2.06 -22.28 -1.07
N SER A 34 -2.65 -21.59 -2.06
CA SER A 34 -4.07 -21.25 -2.06
C SER A 34 -4.95 -22.49 -2.13
N LEU A 35 -4.62 -23.48 -2.97
CA LEU A 35 -5.37 -24.73 -3.07
C LEU A 35 -5.26 -25.58 -1.78
N ILE A 36 -4.07 -25.66 -1.18
CA ILE A 36 -3.87 -26.33 0.11
C ILE A 36 -4.68 -25.65 1.20
N SER A 37 -4.63 -24.31 1.26
CA SER A 37 -5.41 -23.53 2.23
C SER A 37 -6.91 -23.73 2.03
N LEU A 38 -7.39 -23.74 0.79
CA LEU A 38 -8.81 -23.96 0.47
C LEU A 38 -9.25 -25.37 0.88
N GLY A 39 -8.44 -26.38 0.57
CA GLY A 39 -8.68 -27.77 0.98
C GLY A 39 -8.68 -27.93 2.51
N ALA A 40 -7.72 -27.32 3.21
CA ALA A 40 -7.66 -27.33 4.66
C ALA A 40 -8.91 -26.69 5.28
N VAL A 41 -9.38 -25.56 4.75
CA VAL A 41 -10.63 -24.92 5.21
C VAL A 41 -11.82 -25.86 5.04
N THR A 42 -11.95 -26.55 3.92
CA THR A 42 -13.05 -27.51 3.70
C THR A 42 -12.97 -28.77 4.58
N MET A 43 -11.76 -29.14 5.04
CA MET A 43 -11.57 -30.26 5.97
C MET A 43 -11.84 -29.85 7.42
N ILE A 44 -11.58 -28.59 7.77
CA ILE A 44 -11.75 -28.05 9.13
C ILE A 44 -13.18 -27.52 9.36
N MET A 45 -13.83 -26.99 8.32
CA MET A 45 -15.17 -26.41 8.41
C MET A 45 -16.20 -27.31 7.73
N ASN A 46 -17.23 -27.70 8.47
CA ASN A 46 -18.38 -28.39 7.90
C ASN A 46 -19.19 -27.40 7.03
N PRO A 47 -19.39 -27.68 5.73
CA PRO A 47 -20.10 -26.76 4.83
C PRO A 47 -21.53 -26.46 5.29
N ASP A 48 -22.16 -27.41 5.99
CA ASP A 48 -23.51 -27.28 6.56
C ASP A 48 -23.61 -26.21 7.65
N GLN A 49 -22.49 -25.84 8.27
CA GLN A 49 -22.43 -24.82 9.32
C GLN A 49 -22.26 -23.39 8.77
N ILE A 50 -22.00 -23.22 7.46
CA ILE A 50 -21.72 -21.91 6.84
C ILE A 50 -23.02 -21.18 6.46
N LEU A 51 -24.01 -21.93 5.95
CA LEU A 51 -25.25 -21.37 5.42
C LEU A 51 -26.19 -20.77 6.48
N PRO A 52 -26.36 -21.36 7.68
CA PRO A 52 -27.25 -20.81 8.70
C PRO A 52 -26.80 -19.42 9.21
N PRO A 53 -25.52 -19.16 9.55
CA PRO A 53 -25.05 -17.83 9.93
C PRO A 53 -25.20 -16.78 8.83
N LEU A 54 -24.97 -17.17 7.57
CA LEU A 54 -25.14 -16.27 6.42
C LEU A 54 -26.60 -15.82 6.24
N ARG A 55 -27.57 -16.72 6.51
CA ARG A 55 -29.00 -16.39 6.46
C ARG A 55 -29.46 -15.58 7.67
N ALA A 56 -28.84 -15.79 8.83
CA ALA A 56 -29.09 -15.03 10.05
C ALA A 56 -28.38 -13.68 10.08
N ALA A 57 -27.51 -13.39 9.10
CA ALA A 57 -26.79 -12.13 9.03
C ALA A 57 -27.76 -10.95 8.83
N GLU A 58 -27.89 -10.12 9.84
CA GLU A 58 -28.74 -8.94 9.77
C GLU A 58 -28.13 -7.87 8.85
N LEU A 59 -28.91 -7.41 7.87
CA LEU A 59 -28.51 -6.37 6.94
C LEU A 59 -28.01 -5.09 7.63
N LYS A 60 -28.57 -4.76 8.80
CA LYS A 60 -28.16 -3.62 9.63
C LYS A 60 -26.68 -3.66 9.98
N HIS A 61 -26.16 -4.82 10.39
CA HIS A 61 -24.76 -4.98 10.77
C HIS A 61 -23.83 -4.85 9.56
N LEU A 62 -24.25 -5.38 8.40
CA LEU A 62 -23.52 -5.23 7.14
C LEU A 62 -23.43 -3.77 6.68
N ILE A 63 -24.55 -3.03 6.75
CA ILE A 63 -24.59 -1.60 6.41
C ILE A 63 -23.72 -0.80 7.37
N MET A 64 -23.81 -1.07 8.67
CA MET A 64 -22.96 -0.40 9.67
C MET A 64 -21.48 -0.66 9.40
N GLY A 65 -21.07 -1.91 9.18
CA GLY A 65 -19.70 -2.26 8.83
C GLY A 65 -19.22 -1.55 7.55
N GLY A 66 -20.05 -1.55 6.50
CA GLY A 66 -19.76 -0.83 5.26
C GLY A 66 -19.59 0.67 5.47
N LEU A 67 -20.44 1.28 6.30
CA LEU A 67 -20.36 2.70 6.65
C LEU A 67 -19.08 3.01 7.43
N PHE A 68 -18.69 2.16 8.39
CA PHE A 68 -17.43 2.32 9.13
C PHE A 68 -16.22 2.23 8.20
N ILE A 69 -16.20 1.28 7.26
CA ILE A 69 -15.13 1.15 6.27
C ILE A 69 -15.06 2.40 5.38
N PHE A 70 -16.21 2.87 4.89
CA PHE A 70 -16.26 4.08 4.08
C PHE A 70 -15.74 5.30 4.86
N MET A 71 -16.23 5.49 6.09
CA MET A 71 -15.82 6.59 6.97
C MET A 71 -14.32 6.53 7.26
N TYR A 72 -13.78 5.33 7.51
CA TYR A 72 -12.36 5.11 7.71
C TYR A 72 -11.54 5.56 6.49
N ILE A 73 -11.89 5.12 5.28
CA ILE A 73 -11.18 5.50 4.05
C ILE A 73 -11.30 7.00 3.78
N PHE A 74 -12.49 7.57 4.03
CA PHE A 74 -12.76 8.99 3.86
C PHE A 74 -11.92 9.86 4.80
N LEU A 75 -11.98 9.61 6.10
CA LEU A 75 -11.21 10.36 7.11
C LEU A 75 -9.71 10.26 6.85
N ARG A 76 -9.24 9.10 6.40
CA ARG A 76 -7.85 8.89 6.04
C ARG A 76 -7.43 9.74 4.83
N ALA A 77 -8.28 9.86 3.81
CA ALA A 77 -8.01 10.76 2.68
C ALA A 77 -7.99 12.23 3.12
N VAL A 78 -8.90 12.64 4.01
CA VAL A 78 -8.91 13.99 4.59
C VAL A 78 -7.61 14.26 5.34
N ARG A 79 -7.21 13.37 6.26
CA ARG A 79 -5.98 13.50 7.03
C ARG A 79 -4.76 13.59 6.12
N TRP A 80 -4.69 12.72 5.11
CA TRP A 80 -3.55 12.71 4.19
C TRP A 80 -3.47 14.00 3.37
N ARG A 81 -4.60 14.57 2.96
CA ARG A 81 -4.63 15.89 2.33
C ARG A 81 -4.10 16.99 3.25
N TYR A 82 -4.43 16.97 4.54
CA TYR A 82 -3.87 17.91 5.51
C TYR A 82 -2.34 17.76 5.64
N LEU A 83 -1.82 16.53 5.67
CA LEU A 83 -0.37 16.27 5.70
C LEU A 83 0.36 16.76 4.44
N LEU A 84 -0.35 16.85 3.31
CA LEU A 84 0.15 17.41 2.05
C LEU A 84 -0.11 18.93 1.93
N ASN A 85 -0.32 19.59 3.07
CA ASN A 85 -0.58 21.03 3.17
C ASN A 85 -1.77 21.50 2.33
N ASN A 86 -2.80 20.64 2.17
CA ASN A 86 -4.00 20.91 1.39
C ASN A 86 -3.78 21.28 -0.10
N SER A 87 -2.58 21.03 -0.63
CA SER A 87 -2.21 21.44 -1.99
C SER A 87 -2.93 20.64 -3.09
N PRO A 88 -3.05 19.29 -3.02
CA PRO A 88 -3.84 18.54 -3.99
C PRO A 88 -5.36 18.58 -3.66
N SER A 89 -6.19 18.41 -4.69
CA SER A 89 -7.65 18.33 -4.52
C SER A 89 -8.06 17.09 -3.71
N PHE A 90 -9.15 17.18 -2.95
CA PHE A 90 -9.65 16.02 -2.19
C PHE A 90 -9.94 14.81 -3.08
N SER A 91 -10.55 15.02 -4.25
CA SER A 91 -10.84 13.95 -5.21
C SER A 91 -9.56 13.24 -5.66
N THR A 92 -8.52 14.00 -6.01
CA THR A 92 -7.21 13.43 -6.39
C THR A 92 -6.62 12.56 -5.29
N VAL A 93 -6.62 13.06 -4.05
CA VAL A 93 -6.10 12.33 -2.87
C VAL A 93 -6.94 11.09 -2.61
N PHE A 94 -8.26 11.20 -2.66
CA PHE A 94 -9.20 10.10 -2.41
C PHE A 94 -9.07 8.99 -3.45
N HIS A 95 -9.00 9.31 -4.76
CA HIS A 95 -8.82 8.31 -5.80
C HIS A 95 -7.43 7.66 -5.74
N ALA A 96 -6.37 8.45 -5.53
CA ALA A 96 -5.02 7.91 -5.35
C ALA A 96 -4.94 6.97 -4.13
N GLN A 97 -5.64 7.30 -3.04
CA GLN A 97 -5.73 6.47 -1.85
C GLN A 97 -6.41 5.13 -2.15
N ASN A 98 -7.55 5.14 -2.85
CA ASN A 98 -8.29 3.92 -3.19
C ASN A 98 -7.50 3.02 -4.15
N ILE A 99 -6.86 3.60 -5.17
CA ILE A 99 -5.99 2.85 -6.10
C ILE A 99 -4.80 2.24 -5.34
N GLY A 100 -4.17 3.01 -4.45
CA GLY A 100 -3.09 2.50 -3.60
C GLY A 100 -3.53 1.36 -2.69
N TYR A 101 -4.72 1.44 -2.10
CA TYR A 101 -5.30 0.34 -1.32
C TYR A 101 -5.53 -0.91 -2.17
N MET A 102 -6.13 -0.76 -3.35
CA MET A 102 -6.36 -1.87 -4.27
C MET A 102 -5.03 -2.55 -4.64
N LEU A 103 -4.02 -1.77 -5.01
CA LEU A 103 -2.69 -2.29 -5.34
C LEU A 103 -1.99 -2.94 -4.16
N THR A 104 -2.25 -2.49 -2.94
CA THR A 104 -1.69 -3.12 -1.72
C THR A 104 -2.25 -4.53 -1.52
N GLN A 105 -3.51 -4.77 -1.88
CA GLN A 105 -4.12 -6.10 -1.78
C GLN A 105 -3.70 -7.03 -2.92
N LEU A 106 -3.36 -6.48 -4.08
CA LEU A 106 -2.99 -7.26 -5.28
C LEU A 106 -1.48 -7.53 -5.38
N LEU A 107 -0.64 -6.58 -4.94
CA LEU A 107 0.81 -6.67 -5.10
C LEU A 107 1.49 -7.15 -3.82
N PRO A 108 2.42 -8.12 -3.91
CA PRO A 108 3.28 -8.46 -2.79
C PRO A 108 4.16 -7.26 -2.40
N PHE A 109 4.63 -7.23 -1.15
CA PHE A 109 5.49 -6.16 -0.60
C PHE A 109 4.82 -4.78 -0.45
N ARG A 110 3.48 -4.70 -0.45
CA ARG A 110 2.71 -3.46 -0.16
C ARG A 110 3.11 -2.28 -1.07
N LEU A 111 3.44 -2.54 -2.33
CA LEU A 111 3.82 -1.54 -3.32
C LEU A 111 2.72 -0.49 -3.60
N GLY A 112 1.48 -0.75 -3.19
CA GLY A 112 0.38 0.18 -3.32
C GLY A 112 0.56 1.49 -2.56
N ASP A 113 1.33 1.49 -1.46
CA ASP A 113 1.71 2.74 -0.77
C ASP A 113 2.63 3.60 -1.65
N VAL A 114 3.59 3.00 -2.34
CA VAL A 114 4.46 3.71 -3.31
C VAL A 114 3.63 4.24 -4.48
N ALA A 115 2.67 3.44 -4.96
CA ALA A 115 1.79 3.84 -6.05
C ALA A 115 0.93 5.08 -5.71
N ARG A 116 0.35 5.17 -4.50
CA ARG A 116 -0.40 6.39 -4.12
C ARG A 116 0.48 7.64 -4.05
N ALA A 117 1.72 7.53 -3.55
CA ALA A 117 2.66 8.66 -3.56
C ALA A 117 3.02 9.08 -4.99
N ALA A 118 3.25 8.12 -5.88
CA ALA A 118 3.53 8.41 -7.28
C ALA A 118 2.34 9.08 -7.98
N LEU A 119 1.11 8.65 -7.69
CA LEU A 119 -0.11 9.25 -8.27
C LEU A 119 -0.32 10.68 -7.78
N VAL A 120 -0.13 10.96 -6.49
CA VAL A 120 -0.28 12.32 -5.96
C VAL A 120 0.89 13.23 -6.36
N GLY A 121 2.12 12.72 -6.37
CA GLY A 121 3.31 13.46 -6.80
C GLY A 121 3.30 13.88 -8.28
N GLN A 122 2.40 13.32 -9.10
CA GLN A 122 2.14 13.82 -10.46
C GLN A 122 1.21 15.04 -10.50
N SER A 123 0.34 15.17 -9.50
CA SER A 123 -0.65 16.25 -9.41
C SER A 123 -0.17 17.47 -8.60
N THR A 124 1.01 17.38 -7.99
CA THR A 124 1.54 18.40 -7.08
C THR A 124 3.06 18.41 -7.21
N ALA A 125 3.70 19.59 -7.10
CA ALA A 125 5.17 19.73 -7.07
C ALA A 125 5.83 19.16 -5.78
N LEU A 126 5.18 18.19 -5.13
CA LEU A 126 5.64 17.57 -3.90
C LEU A 126 6.60 16.43 -4.24
N SER A 127 7.75 16.41 -3.58
CA SER A 127 8.71 15.33 -3.76
C SER A 127 8.11 14.00 -3.30
N VAL A 128 8.30 12.93 -4.09
CA VAL A 128 7.88 11.56 -3.73
C VAL A 128 8.39 11.15 -2.33
N SER A 129 9.55 11.69 -1.93
CA SER A 129 10.15 11.52 -0.60
C SER A 129 9.30 12.11 0.54
N GLN A 130 8.67 13.27 0.35
CA GLN A 130 7.76 13.86 1.33
C GLN A 130 6.47 13.05 1.44
N GLY A 131 5.92 12.62 0.30
CA GLY A 131 4.77 11.71 0.25
C GLY A 131 5.05 10.42 1.02
N PHE A 132 6.20 9.79 0.80
CA PHE A 132 6.60 8.58 1.52
C PHE A 132 6.81 8.81 3.02
N SER A 133 7.46 9.91 3.40
CA SER A 133 7.74 10.24 4.81
C SER A 133 6.46 10.41 5.62
N THR A 134 5.44 11.07 5.06
CA THR A 134 4.15 11.22 5.72
C THR A 134 3.46 9.87 5.90
N MET A 135 3.54 8.95 4.94
CA MET A 135 2.99 7.60 5.12
C MET A 135 3.67 6.81 6.22
N VAL A 136 4.99 6.89 6.34
CA VAL A 136 5.72 6.18 7.39
C VAL A 136 5.17 6.65 8.74
N VAL A 137 5.04 7.96 8.95
CA VAL A 137 4.43 8.52 10.17
C VAL A 137 2.99 8.03 10.34
N GLU A 138 2.18 8.00 9.27
CA GLU A 138 0.82 7.46 9.33
C GLU A 138 0.79 6.00 9.82
N ARG A 139 1.66 5.14 9.28
CA ARG A 139 1.71 3.71 9.65
C ARG A 139 2.17 3.50 11.09
N PHE A 140 3.07 4.35 11.57
CA PHE A 140 3.51 4.32 12.95
C PHE A 140 2.39 4.71 13.91
N LEU A 141 1.62 5.75 13.57
CA LEU A 141 0.45 6.15 14.35
C LEU A 141 -0.63 5.05 14.31
N ASP A 142 -0.88 4.43 13.16
CA ASP A 142 -1.83 3.31 13.03
C ASP A 142 -1.39 2.11 13.91
N MET A 143 -0.10 1.77 13.93
CA MET A 143 0.46 0.70 14.77
C MET A 143 0.40 1.03 16.26
N LEU A 144 0.72 2.27 16.63
CA LEU A 144 0.64 2.73 18.02
C LEU A 144 -0.79 2.64 18.53
N LEU A 145 -1.78 3.11 17.75
CA LEU A 145 -3.18 3.00 18.10
C LEU A 145 -3.62 1.54 18.24
N MET A 146 -3.18 0.66 17.34
CA MET A 146 -3.45 -0.78 17.44
C MET A 146 -2.92 -1.38 18.75
N VAL A 147 -1.67 -1.08 19.13
CA VAL A 147 -1.07 -1.59 20.38
C VAL A 147 -1.79 -1.05 21.61
N LEU A 148 -2.22 0.21 21.60
CA LEU A 148 -2.93 0.81 22.72
C LEU A 148 -4.38 0.33 22.85
N LEU A 149 -5.06 0.07 21.72
CA LEU A 149 -6.46 -0.36 21.71
C LEU A 149 -6.63 -1.87 21.92
N LEU A 150 -5.65 -2.69 21.52
CA LEU A 150 -5.70 -4.16 21.65
C LEU A 150 -6.06 -4.64 23.07
N PRO A 151 -5.40 -4.15 24.14
CA PRO A 151 -5.73 -4.55 25.50
C PRO A 151 -7.17 -4.24 25.90
N LEU A 152 -7.72 -3.09 25.46
CA LEU A 152 -9.09 -2.67 25.77
C LEU A 152 -10.12 -3.64 25.17
N VAL A 153 -9.88 -4.08 23.93
CA VAL A 153 -10.75 -5.07 23.26
C VAL A 153 -10.67 -6.45 23.92
N VAL A 154 -9.46 -6.86 24.34
CA VAL A 154 -9.24 -8.16 24.99
C VAL A 154 -9.87 -8.21 26.39
N MET A 155 -9.94 -7.08 27.10
CA MET A 155 -10.57 -7.01 28.42
C MET A 155 -12.10 -7.18 28.37
N GLU A 156 -12.75 -6.79 27.28
CA GLU A 156 -14.20 -6.95 27.10
C GLU A 156 -14.61 -8.27 26.43
N GLY A 157 -13.66 -8.95 25.77
CA GLY A 157 -13.92 -10.17 24.99
C GLY A 157 -14.08 -11.44 25.85
N THR A 158 -15.30 -11.96 25.92
CA THR A 158 -15.60 -13.27 26.51
C THR A 158 -14.85 -14.41 25.80
N ALA A 159 -14.19 -15.27 26.59
CA ALA A 159 -13.61 -16.56 26.20
C ALA A 159 -12.75 -16.60 24.90
N VAL A 160 -11.81 -15.67 24.74
CA VAL A 160 -10.79 -15.78 23.69
C VAL A 160 -9.84 -16.96 24.01
N PRO A 161 -9.62 -17.92 23.10
CA PRO A 161 -8.69 -19.03 23.33
C PRO A 161 -7.29 -18.56 23.74
N GLU A 162 -6.62 -19.28 24.66
CA GLU A 162 -5.30 -18.87 25.18
C GLU A 162 -4.25 -18.69 24.08
N TRP A 163 -4.25 -19.54 23.04
CA TRP A 163 -3.32 -19.41 21.92
C TRP A 163 -3.48 -18.07 21.18
N LEU A 164 -4.72 -17.58 21.07
CA LEU A 164 -5.03 -16.31 20.41
C LEU A 164 -4.68 -15.13 21.32
N GLN A 165 -4.92 -15.24 22.63
CA GLN A 165 -4.46 -14.25 23.61
C GLN A 165 -2.93 -14.12 23.63
N ASN A 166 -2.21 -15.25 23.64
CA ASN A 166 -0.75 -15.26 23.64
C ASN A 166 -0.19 -14.71 22.32
N THR A 167 -0.80 -15.05 21.18
CA THR A 167 -0.41 -14.47 19.88
C THR A 167 -0.67 -12.96 19.84
N ALA A 168 -1.80 -12.49 20.37
CA ALA A 168 -2.13 -11.06 20.47
C ALA A 168 -1.17 -10.32 21.39
N ARG A 169 -0.83 -10.89 22.56
CA ARG A 169 0.16 -10.32 23.50
C ARG A 169 1.55 -10.24 22.88
N VAL A 170 2.07 -11.33 22.34
CA VAL A 170 3.43 -11.37 21.75
C VAL A 170 3.54 -10.40 20.56
N SER A 171 2.53 -10.34 19.69
CA SER A 171 2.50 -9.39 18.57
C SER A 171 2.37 -7.93 19.06
N GLY A 172 1.59 -7.69 20.11
CA GLY A 172 1.47 -6.39 20.78
C GLY A 172 2.80 -5.94 21.40
N ASP A 173 3.46 -6.82 22.15
CA ASP A 173 4.75 -6.56 22.80
C ASP A 173 5.84 -6.28 21.75
N LEU A 174 5.90 -7.08 20.68
CA LEU A 174 6.85 -6.88 19.59
C LEU A 174 6.61 -5.55 18.87
N ALA A 175 5.36 -5.20 18.59
CA ALA A 175 4.99 -3.93 17.97
C ALA A 175 5.31 -2.74 18.90
N GLY A 176 5.02 -2.86 20.20
CA GLY A 176 5.34 -1.87 21.22
C GLY A 176 6.84 -1.65 21.39
N LEU A 177 7.62 -2.72 21.43
CA LEU A 177 9.08 -2.67 21.51
C LEU A 177 9.69 -2.07 20.24
N GLY A 178 9.20 -2.47 19.05
CA GLY A 178 9.56 -1.84 17.79
C GLY A 178 9.26 -0.33 17.78
N MET A 179 8.09 0.07 18.29
CA MET A 179 7.71 1.48 18.40
C MET A 179 8.63 2.26 19.36
N LEU A 180 8.95 1.70 20.52
CA LEU A 180 9.90 2.31 21.47
C LEU A 180 11.28 2.50 20.85
N VAL A 181 11.80 1.48 20.17
CA VAL A 181 13.07 1.57 19.44
C VAL A 181 13.03 2.74 18.45
N LEU A 182 11.93 2.88 17.71
CA LEU A 182 11.80 3.93 16.72
C LEU A 182 11.66 5.33 17.33
N ILE A 183 10.96 5.47 18.47
CA ILE A 183 10.88 6.74 19.22
C ILE A 183 12.27 7.15 19.71
N ILE A 184 13.03 6.20 20.28
CA ILE A 184 14.42 6.43 20.71
C ILE A 184 15.29 6.83 19.51
N PHE A 185 15.11 6.18 18.36
CA PHE A 185 15.83 6.48 17.14
C PHE A 185 15.47 7.87 16.58
N ALA A 186 14.19 8.24 16.61
CA ALA A 186 13.70 9.56 16.21
C ALA A 186 14.25 10.67 17.11
N GLY A 187 14.40 10.41 18.42
CA GLY A 187 15.07 11.32 19.36
C GLY A 187 16.56 11.50 19.10
N ARG A 188 17.22 10.55 18.41
CA ARG A 188 18.65 10.60 18.05
C ARG A 188 18.82 11.01 16.58
N ARG A 189 18.46 12.26 16.27
CA ARG A 189 18.41 12.85 14.91
C ARG A 189 19.66 12.61 14.04
N LEU A 190 20.85 12.55 14.64
CA LEU A 190 22.12 12.26 13.96
C LEU A 190 22.29 10.78 13.57
N TRP A 191 21.80 9.85 14.39
CA TRP A 191 21.86 8.42 14.10
C TRP A 191 20.80 8.01 13.08
N ALA A 192 19.61 8.61 13.19
CA ALA A 192 18.53 8.42 12.24
C ALA A 192 18.94 8.81 10.82
N SER A 193 19.60 9.96 10.63
CA SER A 193 20.03 10.41 9.30
C SER A 193 21.17 9.55 8.73
N GLN A 194 22.12 9.11 9.57
CA GLN A 194 23.24 8.25 9.15
C GLN A 194 22.78 6.83 8.79
N PHE A 195 21.84 6.28 9.55
CA PHE A 195 21.25 4.96 9.26
C PHE A 195 20.33 5.00 8.05
N ALA A 196 19.50 6.04 7.93
CA ALA A 196 18.72 6.30 6.72
C ALA A 196 19.63 6.47 5.50
N ALA A 197 20.74 7.22 5.61
CA ALA A 197 21.71 7.36 4.52
C ALA A 197 22.38 6.02 4.16
N ARG A 198 22.67 5.15 5.15
CA ARG A 198 23.18 3.80 4.90
C ARG A 198 22.20 2.92 4.14
N ILE A 199 20.92 2.92 4.54
CA ILE A 199 19.86 2.14 3.88
C ILE A 199 19.55 2.71 2.50
N LEU A 200 19.43 4.04 2.38
CA LEU A 200 19.13 4.71 1.12
C LEU A 200 20.28 4.59 0.10
N ARG A 201 21.51 4.29 0.51
CA ARG A 201 22.60 3.94 -0.40
C ARG A 201 22.40 2.58 -1.08
N PHE A 202 21.63 1.66 -0.48
CA PHE A 202 21.27 0.39 -1.11
C PHE A 202 20.08 0.52 -2.08
N LEU A 203 19.35 1.62 -2.04
CA LEU A 203 18.21 1.88 -2.92
C LEU A 203 18.59 2.92 -3.98
N PRO A 204 18.63 2.57 -5.28
CA PRO A 204 18.97 3.50 -6.37
C PRO A 204 17.78 4.41 -6.71
N ILE A 205 17.15 5.05 -5.71
CA ILE A 205 15.94 5.87 -5.86
C ILE A 205 16.28 7.38 -5.83
N GLN A 206 17.55 7.74 -5.65
CA GLN A 206 17.96 9.15 -5.58
C GLN A 206 17.81 9.94 -6.90
N ASN A 207 17.48 9.26 -8.02
CA ASN A 207 17.25 9.91 -9.31
C ASN A 207 15.77 9.77 -9.72
N THR A 208 14.89 10.47 -9.00
CA THR A 208 13.44 10.49 -9.22
C THR A 208 13.07 10.77 -10.68
N SER A 209 13.84 11.63 -11.37
CA SER A 209 13.65 11.95 -12.79
C SER A 209 13.89 10.76 -13.72
N ALA A 210 14.89 9.90 -13.44
CA ALA A 210 15.20 8.73 -14.26
C ALA A 210 14.11 7.64 -14.14
N TRP A 211 13.57 7.45 -12.93
CA TRP A 211 12.51 6.47 -12.69
C TRP A 211 11.15 6.91 -13.24
N VAL A 212 10.81 8.20 -13.07
CA VAL A 212 9.64 8.84 -13.69
C VAL A 212 9.74 8.72 -15.21
N ASN A 213 10.86 9.12 -15.81
CA ASN A 213 11.05 8.97 -17.26
C ASN A 213 10.98 7.50 -17.71
N TRP A 214 11.48 6.54 -16.93
CA TRP A 214 11.37 5.11 -17.24
C TRP A 214 9.92 4.61 -17.21
N VAL A 215 9.12 4.97 -16.20
CA VAL A 215 7.69 4.57 -16.10
C VAL A 215 6.84 5.27 -17.16
N PHE A 216 7.04 6.58 -17.38
CA PHE A 216 6.22 7.40 -18.29
C PHE A 216 6.72 7.45 -19.74
N SER A 217 7.89 6.88 -20.06
CA SER A 217 8.30 6.59 -21.44
C SER A 217 7.30 5.67 -22.16
N ARG A 218 6.48 4.92 -21.41
CA ARG A 218 5.32 4.18 -21.92
C ARG A 218 4.11 5.11 -22.11
N ARG A 219 4.23 6.10 -23.00
CA ARG A 219 3.17 7.08 -23.36
C ARG A 219 1.85 6.47 -23.87
N ALA A 220 1.78 5.17 -24.14
CA ALA A 220 0.64 4.52 -24.80
C ALA A 220 -0.57 4.21 -23.89
N LEU A 221 -0.48 4.41 -22.57
CA LEU A 221 -1.53 4.00 -21.62
C LEU A 221 -2.31 5.15 -20.98
N LEU A 222 -2.00 6.42 -21.30
CA LEU A 222 -2.67 7.57 -20.70
C LEU A 222 -3.81 8.07 -21.61
N PRO A 223 -5.02 8.30 -21.07
CA PRO A 223 -6.09 9.00 -21.78
C PRO A 223 -5.62 10.37 -22.27
N VAL A 224 -6.05 10.74 -23.47
CA VAL A 224 -5.69 12.02 -24.11
C VAL A 224 -6.08 13.19 -23.20
N GLY A 225 -5.12 14.03 -22.81
CA GLY A 225 -5.34 15.22 -21.97
C GLY A 225 -4.47 15.34 -20.71
N TRP A 226 -3.63 14.33 -20.41
CA TRP A 226 -2.83 14.26 -19.17
C TRP A 226 -1.32 14.48 -19.37
N GLY A 227 -0.92 15.25 -20.39
CA GLY A 227 0.48 15.63 -20.60
C GLY A 227 0.80 17.01 -20.02
N PRO A 228 2.03 17.26 -19.49
CA PRO A 228 2.44 18.61 -19.16
C PRO A 228 2.50 19.45 -20.44
N THR A 229 1.88 20.64 -20.37
CA THR A 229 1.97 21.69 -21.40
C THR A 229 3.39 22.20 -21.52
#